data_AF-A0A9D7MWR4-F1
#
_entry.id   AF-A0A9D7MWR4-F1
#
_cell.length_a   1.000
_cell.length_b   1.000
_cell.length_c   1.000
_cell.angle_alpha   90.00
_cell.angle_beta   90.00
_cell.angle_gamma   90.00
#
_symmetry.space_group_name_H-M   'P 1'
#
loop_
_entity.id
_entity.type
_entity.pdbx_description
1 polymer ?
#
loop_
_entity_poly.entity_id
_entity_poly.type
_entity_poly.pdbx_seq_one_letter_code
_entity_poly.pdbx_strand_id
1 'polypeptide(L)'
;MNLVRALAALLVLCGLAFAQAEEAKKDDLPEVKQACDALDKAYKDKDDDGAKSGMRALVDRLPNAGPKDQKKMLATLARAYDQRRDDKGLIVGATVALGACGAPAGATLQTAFGHKAFKKDPEILRLIAVELGRTLDEKSVPFLVDLLDFKFYEVTAGAAEGMSFFHSAPLKTRKLLAGPLVKTLESAANAALDLQDVVAKERYGIIGSPIIDALQKLTGQNLRQPLEWTKWWNDNKKATDW
;
A
#
# COMPACT_ATOMS: atom_id res chain seq x y z
N MET A 1 30.90 22.41 45.68
CA MET A 1 29.59 23.00 45.29
C MET A 1 29.77 23.66 43.93
N ASN A 2 28.87 23.43 42.97
CA ASN A 2 28.77 24.11 41.64
C ASN A 2 29.15 23.32 40.36
N LEU A 3 28.98 21.99 40.32
CA LEU A 3 28.90 21.28 39.02
C LEU A 3 27.64 20.42 38.83
N VAL A 4 27.03 19.93 39.92
CA VAL A 4 25.84 19.08 39.85
C VAL A 4 24.55 19.86 39.50
N ARG A 5 24.53 21.19 39.72
CA ARG A 5 23.38 22.04 39.39
C ARG A 5 23.31 22.49 37.91
N ALA A 6 24.41 22.38 37.15
CA ALA A 6 24.41 22.75 35.74
C ALA A 6 23.83 21.65 34.83
N LEU A 7 23.90 20.38 35.24
CA LEU A 7 23.36 19.27 34.44
C LEU A 7 21.83 19.12 34.52
N ALA A 8 21.21 19.61 35.60
CA ALA A 8 19.75 19.54 35.77
C ALA A 8 19.01 20.63 34.95
N ALA A 9 19.67 21.72 34.59
CA ALA A 9 19.07 22.79 33.77
C ALA A 9 19.13 22.49 32.26
N LEU A 10 20.06 21.62 31.82
CA LEU A 10 20.16 21.22 30.41
C LEU A 10 19.22 20.06 30.04
N LEU A 11 18.71 19.33 31.03
CA LEU A 11 17.76 18.22 30.85
C LEU A 11 16.29 18.64 30.80
N VAL A 12 15.98 19.92 31.06
CA VAL A 12 14.61 20.46 30.98
C VAL A 12 14.35 21.18 29.64
N LEU A 13 15.38 21.50 28.86
CA LEU A 13 15.25 22.24 27.60
C LEU A 13 15.12 21.37 26.33
N CYS A 14 15.39 20.06 26.40
CA CYS A 14 15.20 19.15 25.25
C CYS A 14 13.80 18.53 25.16
N GLY A 15 12.92 18.75 26.14
CA GLY A 15 11.57 18.16 26.18
C GLY A 15 10.47 18.96 25.47
N LEU A 16 10.77 20.19 25.01
CA LEU A 16 9.76 21.13 24.49
C LEU A 16 9.68 21.21 22.96
N ALA A 17 10.46 20.41 22.22
CA ALA A 17 10.57 20.53 20.76
C ALA A 17 9.69 19.57 19.93
N PHE A 18 8.89 18.69 20.55
CA PHE A 18 8.04 17.73 19.81
C PHE A 18 6.57 17.69 20.25
N ALA A 19 6.11 18.74 20.92
CA ALA A 19 4.67 18.97 21.15
C ALA A 19 4.25 20.26 20.44
N GLN A 20 4.53 20.38 19.13
CA GLN A 20 3.54 21.04 18.29
C GLN A 20 2.32 20.13 18.35
N ALA A 21 1.36 20.47 19.21
CA ALA A 21 0.02 19.93 19.11
C ALA A 21 -0.42 20.17 17.67
N GLU A 22 -0.45 19.10 16.87
CA GLU A 22 -1.06 19.11 15.56
C GLU A 22 -2.46 19.69 15.79
N GLU A 23 -2.69 20.93 15.34
CA GLU A 23 -3.99 21.58 15.50
C GLU A 23 -5.05 20.59 15.00
N ALA A 24 -6.00 20.24 15.87
CA ALA A 24 -6.95 19.19 15.60
C ALA A 24 -7.65 19.49 14.26
N LYS A 25 -7.40 18.64 13.26
CA LYS A 25 -7.94 18.83 11.92
C LYS A 25 -9.45 18.99 12.00
N LYS A 26 -9.95 20.03 11.33
CA LYS A 26 -11.34 20.44 11.42
C LYS A 26 -12.20 19.56 10.51
N ASP A 27 -13.32 19.09 11.04
CA ASP A 27 -14.39 18.46 10.27
C ASP A 27 -15.39 19.51 9.75
N ASP A 28 -16.26 19.08 8.83
CA ASP A 28 -17.34 19.88 8.24
C ASP A 28 -16.81 21.07 7.42
N LEU A 29 -15.68 20.87 6.74
CA LEU A 29 -15.10 21.86 5.83
C LEU A 29 -16.00 22.07 4.59
N PRO A 30 -16.50 23.29 4.32
CA PRO A 30 -17.35 23.57 3.17
C PRO A 30 -16.73 23.14 1.84
N GLU A 31 -15.42 23.32 1.69
CA GLU A 31 -14.64 22.96 0.51
C GLU A 31 -14.56 21.43 0.29
N VAL A 32 -14.56 20.62 1.37
CA VAL A 32 -14.62 19.16 1.27
C VAL A 32 -16.00 18.73 0.80
N LYS A 33 -17.05 19.33 1.35
CA LYS A 33 -18.42 19.07 0.92
C LYS A 33 -18.60 19.43 -0.56
N GLN A 34 -18.16 20.61 -0.98
CA GLN A 34 -18.22 21.05 -2.37
C GLN A 34 -17.45 20.11 -3.32
N ALA A 35 -16.25 19.68 -2.94
CA ALA A 35 -15.47 18.75 -3.76
C ALA A 35 -16.12 17.37 -3.87
N CYS A 36 -16.69 16.85 -2.77
CA CYS A 36 -17.47 15.61 -2.80
C CYS A 36 -18.70 15.74 -3.71
N ASP A 37 -19.46 16.82 -3.58
CA ASP A 37 -20.69 17.06 -4.35
C ASP A 37 -20.37 17.24 -5.85
N ALA A 38 -19.25 17.89 -6.18
CA ALA A 38 -18.76 18.03 -7.56
C ALA A 38 -18.38 16.67 -8.17
N LEU A 39 -17.68 15.81 -7.42
CA LEU A 39 -17.34 14.47 -7.89
C LEU A 39 -18.59 13.59 -8.07
N ASP A 40 -19.54 13.66 -7.13
CA ASP A 40 -20.83 12.97 -7.26
C ASP A 40 -21.62 13.45 -8.48
N LYS A 41 -21.56 14.75 -8.79
CA LYS A 41 -22.17 15.31 -10.00
C LYS A 41 -21.50 14.75 -11.26
N ALA A 42 -20.16 14.72 -11.31
CA ALA A 42 -19.43 14.14 -12.44
C ALA A 42 -19.80 12.67 -12.68
N TYR A 43 -19.95 11.87 -11.61
CA TYR A 43 -20.42 10.49 -11.73
C TYR A 43 -21.82 10.38 -12.34
N LYS A 44 -22.76 11.23 -11.91
CA LYS A 44 -24.14 11.27 -12.41
C LYS A 44 -24.20 11.70 -13.87
N ASP A 45 -23.41 12.71 -14.22
CA ASP A 45 -23.37 13.29 -15.56
C ASP A 45 -22.56 12.42 -16.54
N LYS A 46 -21.93 11.33 -16.05
CA LYS A 46 -21.00 10.47 -16.80
C LYS A 46 -19.83 11.25 -17.41
N ASP A 47 -19.41 12.30 -16.71
CA ASP A 47 -18.24 13.10 -17.06
C ASP A 47 -17.00 12.50 -16.40
N ASP A 48 -16.33 11.58 -17.10
CA ASP A 48 -15.19 10.85 -16.54
C ASP A 48 -13.94 11.74 -16.38
N ASP A 49 -13.80 12.81 -17.16
CA ASP A 49 -12.71 13.77 -17.01
C ASP A 49 -12.95 14.73 -15.84
N GLY A 50 -14.20 15.17 -15.67
CA GLY A 50 -14.65 15.84 -14.45
C GLY A 50 -14.46 14.96 -13.22
N ALA A 51 -14.75 13.66 -13.31
CA ALA A 51 -14.57 12.72 -12.21
C ALA A 51 -13.08 12.56 -11.84
N LYS A 52 -12.18 12.36 -12.82
CA LYS A 52 -10.72 12.31 -12.56
C LYS A 52 -10.22 13.60 -11.91
N SER A 53 -10.71 14.75 -12.37
CA SER A 53 -10.36 16.06 -11.79
C SER A 53 -10.88 16.19 -10.35
N GLY A 54 -12.11 15.75 -10.09
CA GLY A 54 -12.70 15.68 -8.76
C GLY A 54 -11.95 14.75 -7.81
N MET A 55 -11.49 13.58 -8.29
CA MET A 55 -10.67 12.65 -7.51
C MET A 55 -9.36 13.30 -7.05
N ARG A 56 -8.64 13.98 -7.95
CA ARG A 56 -7.41 14.73 -7.61
C ARG A 56 -7.71 15.81 -6.57
N ALA A 57 -8.77 16.58 -6.77
CA ALA A 57 -9.19 17.62 -5.85
C ALA A 57 -9.48 17.07 -4.43
N LEU A 58 -10.02 15.86 -4.31
CA LEU A 58 -10.18 15.20 -3.00
C LEU A 58 -8.82 14.78 -2.41
N VAL A 59 -7.96 14.13 -3.19
CA VAL A 59 -6.63 13.71 -2.72
C VAL A 59 -5.86 14.91 -2.14
N ASP A 60 -5.85 16.05 -2.83
CA ASP A 60 -5.13 17.27 -2.40
C ASP A 60 -5.66 17.85 -1.07
N ARG A 61 -6.94 17.61 -0.75
CA ARG A 61 -7.59 18.15 0.46
C ARG A 61 -7.48 17.22 1.66
N LEU A 62 -7.23 15.94 1.44
CA LEU A 62 -7.25 14.91 2.49
C LEU A 62 -6.30 15.21 3.66
N PRO A 63 -5.06 15.71 3.46
CA PRO A 63 -4.14 16.00 4.55
C PRO A 63 -4.69 17.01 5.57
N ASN A 64 -5.58 17.91 5.15
CA ASN A 64 -6.14 18.98 5.97
C ASN A 64 -7.54 18.65 6.53
N ALA A 65 -8.17 17.58 6.04
CA ALA A 65 -9.50 17.17 6.45
C ALA A 65 -9.49 16.47 7.83
N GLY A 66 -10.50 16.75 8.64
CA GLY A 66 -10.78 15.98 9.85
C GLY A 66 -11.25 14.55 9.56
N PRO A 67 -11.32 13.66 10.56
CA PRO A 67 -11.61 12.25 10.36
C PRO A 67 -12.97 11.94 9.70
N LYS A 68 -14.02 12.74 9.97
CA LYS A 68 -15.33 12.55 9.33
C LYS A 68 -15.28 12.95 7.87
N ASP A 69 -14.62 14.06 7.56
CA ASP A 69 -14.43 14.53 6.20
C ASP A 69 -13.57 13.56 5.39
N GLN A 70 -12.45 13.07 5.93
CA GLN A 70 -11.64 12.03 5.29
C GLN A 70 -12.48 10.79 4.97
N LYS A 71 -13.26 10.28 5.92
CA LYS A 71 -14.14 9.13 5.70
C LYS A 71 -15.15 9.40 4.57
N LYS A 72 -15.73 10.60 4.52
CA LYS A 72 -16.65 10.99 3.44
C LYS A 72 -15.94 11.03 2.09
N MET A 73 -14.75 11.62 2.02
CA MET A 73 -13.95 11.72 0.80
C MET A 73 -13.59 10.33 0.25
N LEU A 74 -13.08 9.44 1.10
CA LEU A 74 -12.75 8.06 0.73
C LEU A 74 -13.97 7.28 0.24
N ALA A 75 -15.13 7.47 0.90
CA ALA A 75 -16.38 6.87 0.46
C ALA A 75 -16.82 7.41 -0.91
N THR A 76 -16.67 8.72 -1.16
CA THR A 76 -16.99 9.32 -2.46
C THR A 76 -16.05 8.82 -3.57
N LEU A 77 -14.74 8.68 -3.29
CA LEU A 77 -13.80 8.05 -4.22
C LEU A 77 -14.21 6.61 -4.56
N ALA A 78 -14.56 5.80 -3.55
CA ALA A 78 -14.92 4.40 -3.72
C ALA A 78 -16.20 4.18 -4.54
N ARG A 79 -17.11 5.16 -4.63
CA ARG A 79 -18.33 5.07 -5.47
C ARG A 79 -18.04 4.89 -6.94
N ALA A 80 -16.82 5.21 -7.40
CA ALA A 80 -16.36 4.90 -8.75
C ALA A 80 -16.51 3.41 -9.08
N TYR A 81 -16.37 2.52 -8.10
CA TYR A 81 -16.46 1.06 -8.30
C TYR A 81 -17.88 0.56 -8.57
N ASP A 82 -18.88 1.35 -8.20
CA ASP A 82 -20.29 1.08 -8.49
C ASP A 82 -20.75 1.70 -9.80
N GLN A 83 -19.92 2.57 -10.41
CA GLN A 83 -20.26 3.21 -11.68
C GLN A 83 -20.10 2.21 -12.82
N ARG A 84 -21.20 1.93 -13.52
CA ARG A 84 -21.14 1.18 -14.79
C ARG A 84 -20.55 2.08 -15.86
N ARG A 85 -19.36 1.74 -16.31
CA ARG A 85 -18.63 2.35 -17.43
C ARG A 85 -18.15 1.24 -18.36
N ASP A 86 -18.04 1.56 -19.64
CA ASP A 86 -17.52 0.63 -20.64
C ASP A 86 -16.00 0.52 -20.56
N ASP A 87 -15.33 1.59 -20.12
CA ASP A 87 -13.89 1.60 -19.86
C ASP A 87 -13.56 1.37 -18.37
N LYS A 88 -12.34 0.90 -18.13
CA LYS A 88 -11.78 0.73 -16.77
C LYS A 88 -11.13 2.01 -16.23
N GLY A 89 -11.08 3.09 -17.01
CA GLY A 89 -10.32 4.30 -16.71
C GLY A 89 -10.77 4.97 -15.41
N LEU A 90 -12.08 4.98 -15.16
CA LEU A 90 -12.63 5.52 -13.90
C LEU A 90 -12.23 4.69 -12.68
N ILE A 91 -12.27 3.36 -12.80
CA ILE A 91 -11.89 2.41 -11.73
C ILE A 91 -10.39 2.53 -11.43
N VAL A 92 -9.56 2.60 -12.47
CA VAL A 92 -8.11 2.80 -12.34
C VAL A 92 -7.83 4.14 -11.65
N GLY A 93 -8.46 5.22 -12.09
CA GLY A 93 -8.32 6.55 -11.49
C GLY A 93 -8.68 6.58 -10.01
N ALA A 94 -9.80 5.95 -9.63
CA ALA A 94 -10.23 5.87 -8.24
C ALA A 94 -9.27 5.06 -7.37
N THR A 95 -8.76 3.94 -7.88
CA THR A 95 -7.82 3.07 -7.16
C THR A 95 -6.50 3.79 -6.89
N VAL A 96 -5.97 4.49 -7.90
CA VAL A 96 -4.76 5.32 -7.74
C VAL A 96 -5.01 6.49 -6.78
N ALA A 97 -6.17 7.15 -6.88
CA ALA A 97 -6.52 8.23 -5.96
C ALA A 97 -6.58 7.75 -4.50
N LEU A 98 -7.19 6.58 -4.26
CA LEU A 98 -7.23 5.96 -2.94
C LEU A 98 -5.83 5.56 -2.43
N GLY A 99 -4.97 5.00 -3.28
CA GLY A 99 -3.58 4.71 -2.91
C GLY A 99 -2.81 5.97 -2.48
N ALA A 100 -3.03 7.09 -3.19
CA ALA A 100 -2.44 8.39 -2.88
C ALA A 100 -2.97 9.04 -1.59
N CYS A 101 -4.11 8.59 -1.07
CA CYS A 101 -4.67 9.06 0.20
C CYS A 101 -3.92 8.55 1.43
N GLY A 102 -2.98 7.61 1.29
CA GLY A 102 -2.21 7.08 2.40
C GLY A 102 -3.03 6.18 3.33
N ALA A 103 -2.55 6.01 4.57
CA ALA A 103 -3.06 5.00 5.49
C ALA A 103 -4.58 4.99 5.73
N PRO A 104 -5.29 6.14 5.76
CA PRO A 104 -6.75 6.16 5.90
C PRO A 104 -7.51 5.35 4.84
N ALA A 105 -6.94 5.18 3.63
CA ALA A 105 -7.58 4.48 2.53
C ALA A 105 -7.40 2.95 2.52
N GLY A 106 -6.54 2.39 3.40
CA GLY A 106 -6.20 0.96 3.39
C GLY A 106 -7.43 0.04 3.47
N ALA A 107 -8.32 0.28 4.43
CA ALA A 107 -9.55 -0.49 4.58
C ALA A 107 -10.52 -0.35 3.39
N THR A 108 -10.55 0.83 2.75
CA THR A 108 -11.37 1.08 1.56
C THR A 108 -10.87 0.28 0.37
N LEU A 109 -9.55 0.21 0.15
CA LEU A 109 -8.94 -0.60 -0.90
C LEU A 109 -9.09 -2.11 -0.65
N GLN A 110 -8.99 -2.57 0.60
CA GLN A 110 -9.28 -3.98 0.92
C GLN A 110 -10.74 -4.34 0.60
N THR A 111 -11.67 -3.44 0.90
CA THR A 111 -13.09 -3.61 0.53
C THR A 111 -13.26 -3.65 -1.00
N ALA A 112 -12.56 -2.77 -1.72
CA ALA A 112 -12.57 -2.73 -3.18
C ALA A 112 -12.02 -4.02 -3.81
N PHE A 113 -11.00 -4.64 -3.21
CA PHE A 113 -10.44 -5.92 -3.66
C PHE A 113 -11.51 -7.04 -3.66
N GLY A 114 -12.41 -7.03 -2.67
CA GLY A 114 -13.52 -7.98 -2.57
C GLY A 114 -14.71 -7.67 -3.50
N HIS A 115 -14.66 -6.57 -4.25
CA HIS A 115 -15.79 -6.11 -5.03
C HIS A 115 -16.15 -7.10 -6.15
N LYS A 116 -17.45 -7.41 -6.28
CA LYS A 116 -17.95 -8.47 -7.18
C LYS A 116 -17.59 -8.25 -8.65
N ALA A 117 -17.45 -7.00 -9.08
CA ALA A 117 -17.11 -6.66 -10.46
C ALA A 117 -15.66 -7.05 -10.82
N PHE A 118 -14.77 -7.15 -9.83
CA PHE A 118 -13.33 -7.34 -10.07
C PHE A 118 -12.85 -8.76 -9.79
N LYS A 119 -13.71 -9.66 -9.29
CA LYS A 119 -13.35 -11.04 -8.87
C LYS A 119 -12.65 -11.90 -9.94
N LYS A 120 -12.80 -11.52 -11.22
CA LYS A 120 -12.24 -12.20 -12.39
C LYS A 120 -11.33 -11.29 -13.22
N ASP A 121 -11.02 -10.09 -12.72
CA ASP A 121 -10.20 -9.10 -13.41
C ASP A 121 -8.84 -9.01 -12.71
N PRO A 122 -7.86 -9.86 -13.07
CA PRO A 122 -6.56 -9.89 -12.41
C PRO A 122 -5.80 -8.56 -12.54
N GLU A 123 -6.06 -7.78 -13.58
CA GLU A 123 -5.44 -6.48 -13.81
C GLU A 123 -5.87 -5.46 -12.74
N ILE A 124 -7.18 -5.35 -12.49
CA ILE A 124 -7.72 -4.46 -11.45
C ILE A 124 -7.33 -4.96 -10.06
N LEU A 125 -7.41 -6.27 -9.80
CA LEU A 125 -7.01 -6.83 -8.51
C LEU A 125 -5.51 -6.60 -8.24
N ARG A 126 -4.65 -6.76 -9.25
CA ARG A 126 -3.22 -6.42 -9.17
C ARG A 126 -3.04 -4.94 -8.82
N LEU A 127 -3.72 -4.03 -9.53
CA LEU A 127 -3.63 -2.60 -9.26
C LEU A 127 -4.04 -2.27 -7.82
N ILE A 128 -5.14 -2.85 -7.32
CA ILE A 128 -5.59 -2.65 -5.94
C ILE A 128 -4.51 -3.15 -4.96
N ALA A 129 -3.86 -4.29 -5.21
CA ALA A 129 -2.79 -4.79 -4.35
C ALA A 129 -1.56 -3.85 -4.31
N VAL A 130 -1.16 -3.30 -5.46
CA VAL A 130 -0.07 -2.31 -5.56
C VAL A 130 -0.41 -1.05 -4.78
N GLU A 131 -1.59 -0.46 -5.06
CA GLU A 131 -2.02 0.79 -4.44
C GLU A 131 -2.33 0.62 -2.94
N LEU A 132 -2.73 -0.58 -2.50
CA LEU A 132 -2.83 -0.90 -1.07
C LEU A 132 -1.46 -0.78 -0.38
N GLY A 133 -0.40 -1.27 -1.02
CA GLY A 133 0.97 -1.06 -0.54
C GLY A 133 1.37 0.42 -0.48
N ARG A 134 0.96 1.20 -1.49
CA ARG A 134 1.22 2.65 -1.55
C ARG A 134 0.56 3.45 -0.43
N THR A 135 -0.52 2.94 0.16
CA THR A 135 -1.13 3.59 1.33
C THR A 135 -0.20 3.63 2.55
N LEU A 136 0.80 2.74 2.63
CA LEU A 136 1.64 2.53 3.80
C LEU A 136 0.85 2.23 5.09
N ASP A 137 -0.39 1.74 4.96
CA ASP A 137 -1.19 1.30 6.10
C ASP A 137 -0.64 -0.01 6.67
N GLU A 138 0.01 0.05 7.84
CA GLU A 138 0.53 -1.15 8.50
C GLU A 138 -0.57 -2.17 8.84
N LYS A 139 -1.83 -1.74 9.00
CA LYS A 139 -2.96 -2.66 9.24
C LYS A 139 -3.30 -3.49 8.00
N SER A 140 -2.83 -3.07 6.83
CA SER A 140 -3.01 -3.78 5.56
C SER A 140 -1.90 -4.78 5.26
N VAL A 141 -0.82 -4.82 6.07
CA VAL A 141 0.30 -5.77 5.90
C VAL A 141 -0.15 -7.24 5.90
N PRO A 142 -0.98 -7.72 6.86
CA PRO A 142 -1.44 -9.11 6.83
C PRO A 142 -2.19 -9.45 5.53
N PHE A 143 -3.02 -8.53 5.06
CA PHE A 143 -3.77 -8.71 3.82
C PHE A 143 -2.83 -8.83 2.61
N LEU A 144 -1.81 -7.97 2.50
CA LEU A 144 -0.79 -8.10 1.45
C LEU A 144 -0.06 -9.45 1.51
N VAL A 145 0.25 -9.95 2.71
CA VAL A 145 0.89 -11.26 2.89
C VAL A 145 -0.03 -12.39 2.41
N ASP A 146 -1.32 -12.32 2.71
CA ASP A 146 -2.30 -13.31 2.24
C ASP A 146 -2.41 -13.32 0.70
N LEU A 147 -2.22 -12.17 0.04
CA LEU A 147 -2.23 -12.08 -1.43
C LEU A 147 -1.04 -12.78 -2.11
N LEU A 148 0.01 -13.16 -1.38
CA LEU A 148 1.11 -13.94 -1.95
C LEU A 148 0.70 -15.37 -2.35
N ASP A 149 -0.42 -15.86 -1.82
CA ASP A 149 -1.01 -17.16 -2.15
C ASP A 149 -2.31 -17.01 -2.97
N PHE A 150 -2.50 -15.86 -3.63
CA PHE A 150 -3.69 -15.64 -4.44
C PHE A 150 -3.67 -16.45 -5.75
N LYS A 151 -4.86 -16.84 -6.22
CA LYS A 151 -5.03 -17.69 -7.42
C LYS A 151 -4.52 -17.07 -8.74
N PHE A 152 -4.38 -15.75 -8.80
CA PHE A 152 -3.90 -15.03 -9.97
C PHE A 152 -2.47 -14.56 -9.69
N TYR A 153 -1.51 -15.03 -10.47
CA TYR A 153 -0.10 -14.73 -10.27
C TYR A 153 0.21 -13.23 -10.44
N GLU A 154 -0.58 -12.52 -11.26
CA GLU A 154 -0.52 -11.07 -11.41
C GLU A 154 -0.84 -10.34 -10.10
N VAL A 155 -1.77 -10.87 -9.30
CA VAL A 155 -2.11 -10.32 -7.99
C VAL A 155 -0.99 -10.58 -7.00
N THR A 156 -0.39 -11.77 -7.00
CA THR A 156 0.82 -12.06 -6.20
C THR A 156 1.97 -11.13 -6.55
N ALA A 157 2.20 -10.88 -7.84
CA ALA A 157 3.19 -9.91 -8.32
C ALA A 157 2.86 -8.48 -7.85
N GLY A 158 1.59 -8.07 -7.94
CA GLY A 158 1.12 -6.76 -7.45
C GLY A 158 1.25 -6.61 -5.93
N ALA A 159 0.99 -7.67 -5.18
CA ALA A 159 1.20 -7.69 -3.73
C ALA A 159 2.69 -7.53 -3.39
N ALA A 160 3.59 -8.26 -4.06
CA ALA A 160 5.03 -8.10 -3.88
C ALA A 160 5.49 -6.66 -4.19
N GLU A 161 5.06 -6.09 -5.31
CA GLU A 161 5.32 -4.70 -5.67
C GLU A 161 4.79 -3.73 -4.59
N GLY A 162 3.57 -3.96 -4.11
CA GLY A 162 2.95 -3.20 -3.01
C GLY A 162 3.77 -3.26 -1.72
N MET A 163 4.25 -4.45 -1.33
CA MET A 163 5.12 -4.61 -0.15
C MET A 163 6.41 -3.81 -0.25
N SER A 164 6.91 -3.57 -1.47
CA SER A 164 8.15 -2.82 -1.69
C SER A 164 8.06 -1.35 -1.25
N PHE A 165 6.86 -0.77 -1.16
CA PHE A 165 6.66 0.59 -0.64
C PHE A 165 6.99 0.72 0.85
N PHE A 166 6.97 -0.38 1.61
CA PHE A 166 7.33 -0.40 3.03
C PHE A 166 8.86 -0.41 3.28
N HIS A 167 9.69 -0.05 2.30
CA HIS A 167 11.15 -0.03 2.43
C HIS A 167 11.67 0.89 3.55
N SER A 168 10.92 1.93 3.92
CA SER A 168 11.24 2.84 5.03
C SER A 168 10.51 2.49 6.33
N ALA A 169 9.72 1.41 6.36
CA ALA A 169 8.98 1.01 7.55
C ALA A 169 9.93 0.49 8.65
N PRO A 170 9.48 0.46 9.92
CA PRO A 170 10.25 -0.14 11.00
C PRO A 170 10.71 -1.56 10.66
N LEU A 171 11.87 -1.96 11.17
CA LEU A 171 12.49 -3.25 10.91
C LEU A 171 11.51 -4.43 11.10
N LYS A 172 10.69 -4.35 12.14
CA LYS A 172 9.66 -5.33 12.46
C LYS A 172 8.68 -5.51 11.30
N THR A 173 8.15 -4.41 10.76
CA THR A 173 7.24 -4.39 9.62
C THR A 173 7.93 -4.94 8.37
N ARG A 174 9.16 -4.51 8.08
CA ARG A 174 9.94 -5.04 6.94
C ARG A 174 10.16 -6.55 7.04
N LYS A 175 10.41 -7.09 8.24
CA LYS A 175 10.59 -8.55 8.46
C LYS A 175 9.31 -9.33 8.25
N LEU A 176 8.16 -8.77 8.66
CA LEU A 176 6.85 -9.39 8.42
C LEU A 176 6.55 -9.54 6.93
N LEU A 177 7.12 -8.68 6.08
CA LEU A 177 6.97 -8.72 4.63
C LEU A 177 8.04 -9.59 3.95
N ALA A 178 9.31 -9.43 4.33
CA ALA A 178 10.43 -10.12 3.68
C ALA A 178 10.38 -11.65 3.85
N GLY A 179 10.00 -12.15 5.04
CA GLY A 179 9.94 -13.58 5.30
C GLY A 179 8.98 -14.34 4.36
N PRO A 180 7.71 -13.93 4.26
CA PRO A 180 6.77 -14.48 3.29
C PRO A 180 7.24 -14.38 1.84
N LEU A 181 7.83 -13.24 1.44
CA LEU A 181 8.39 -13.06 0.09
C LEU A 181 9.50 -14.07 -0.22
N VAL A 182 10.47 -14.28 0.69
CA VAL A 182 11.53 -15.28 0.53
C VAL A 182 10.93 -16.68 0.39
N LYS A 183 9.96 -17.04 1.23
CA LYS A 183 9.30 -18.35 1.18
C LYS A 183 8.57 -18.57 -0.15
N THR A 184 7.86 -17.56 -0.63
CA THR A 184 7.13 -17.61 -1.91
C THR A 184 8.09 -17.71 -3.09
N LEU A 185 9.20 -16.95 -3.08
CA LEU A 185 10.24 -17.01 -4.11
C LEU A 185 10.88 -18.39 -4.19
N GLU A 186 11.31 -18.93 -3.04
CA GLU A 186 11.92 -20.26 -2.93
C GLU A 186 10.97 -21.35 -3.44
N SER A 187 9.70 -21.31 -3.00
CA SER A 187 8.69 -22.29 -3.42
C SER A 187 8.46 -22.25 -4.93
N ALA A 188 8.31 -21.07 -5.52
CA ALA A 188 8.06 -20.93 -6.95
C ALA A 188 9.30 -21.33 -7.78
N ALA A 189 10.50 -20.93 -7.35
CA ALA A 189 11.74 -21.29 -8.01
C ALA A 189 11.98 -22.80 -8.02
N ASN A 190 11.78 -23.47 -6.88
CA ASN A 190 11.96 -24.92 -6.76
C ASN A 190 10.95 -25.69 -7.63
N ALA A 191 9.69 -25.25 -7.66
CA ALA A 191 8.68 -25.87 -8.52
C ALA A 191 9.04 -25.72 -10.02
N ALA A 192 9.59 -24.58 -10.42
CA ALA A 192 9.99 -24.31 -11.81
C ALA A 192 11.22 -25.12 -12.28
N LEU A 193 11.91 -25.86 -11.39
CA LEU A 193 13.00 -26.76 -11.78
C LEU A 193 12.51 -28.01 -12.52
N ASP A 194 11.26 -28.43 -12.29
CA ASP A 194 10.65 -29.48 -13.10
C ASP A 194 10.45 -28.97 -14.52
N LEU A 195 11.18 -29.55 -15.47
CA LEU A 195 11.13 -29.12 -16.85
C LEU A 195 9.78 -29.38 -17.52
N GLN A 196 8.97 -30.29 -16.97
CA GLN A 196 7.65 -30.65 -17.49
C GLN A 196 6.52 -29.80 -16.89
N ASP A 197 6.75 -29.12 -15.75
CA ASP A 197 5.75 -28.28 -15.11
C ASP A 197 5.74 -26.86 -15.71
N VAL A 198 4.96 -26.70 -16.79
CA VAL A 198 4.79 -25.40 -17.48
C VAL A 198 4.13 -24.36 -16.57
N VAL A 199 3.21 -24.78 -15.70
CA VAL A 199 2.48 -23.87 -14.80
C VAL A 199 3.41 -23.31 -13.73
N ALA A 200 4.29 -24.14 -13.16
CA ALA A 200 5.29 -23.67 -12.20
C ALA A 200 6.27 -22.68 -12.83
N LYS A 201 6.71 -22.94 -14.07
CA LYS A 201 7.58 -22.01 -14.82
C LYS A 201 6.90 -20.69 -15.11
N GLU A 202 5.64 -20.71 -15.53
CA GLU A 202 4.85 -19.50 -15.75
C GLU A 202 4.68 -18.71 -14.46
N ARG A 203 4.29 -19.38 -13.36
CA ARG A 203 4.19 -18.76 -12.03
C ARG A 203 5.49 -18.05 -11.66
N TYR A 204 6.63 -18.74 -11.72
CA TYR A 204 7.93 -18.16 -11.39
C TYR A 204 8.30 -17.00 -12.34
N GLY A 205 8.00 -17.13 -13.63
CA GLY A 205 8.20 -16.07 -14.62
C GLY A 205 7.43 -14.78 -14.33
N ILE A 206 6.22 -14.91 -13.77
CA ILE A 206 5.37 -13.76 -13.42
C ILE A 206 5.79 -13.13 -12.08
N ILE A 207 6.04 -13.94 -11.05
CA ILE A 207 6.21 -13.43 -9.68
C ILE A 207 7.68 -13.27 -9.25
N GLY A 208 8.62 -13.91 -9.94
CA GLY A 208 10.03 -13.96 -9.55
C GLY A 208 10.67 -12.58 -9.46
N SER A 209 10.62 -11.79 -10.55
CA SER A 209 11.21 -10.44 -10.56
C SER A 209 10.54 -9.48 -9.56
N PRO A 210 9.19 -9.36 -9.51
CA PRO A 210 8.54 -8.51 -8.52
C PRO A 210 8.91 -8.84 -7.07
N ILE A 211 9.03 -10.13 -6.73
CA ILE A 211 9.44 -10.55 -5.39
C ILE A 211 10.91 -10.19 -5.12
N ILE A 212 11.81 -10.45 -6.07
CA ILE A 212 13.23 -10.09 -5.93
C ILE A 212 13.34 -8.57 -5.72
N ASP A 213 12.71 -7.75 -6.54
CA ASP A 213 12.79 -6.29 -6.44
C ASP A 213 12.22 -5.77 -5.11
N ALA A 214 11.12 -6.39 -4.62
CA ALA A 214 10.57 -6.09 -3.31
C ALA A 214 11.54 -6.44 -2.18
N LEU A 215 12.18 -7.61 -2.24
CA LEU A 215 13.21 -8.02 -1.28
C LEU A 215 14.41 -7.06 -1.31
N GLN A 216 14.88 -6.66 -2.49
CA GLN A 216 15.98 -5.70 -2.62
C GLN A 216 15.64 -4.37 -1.95
N LYS A 217 14.45 -3.82 -2.22
CA LYS A 217 13.99 -2.56 -1.61
C LYS A 217 13.81 -2.68 -0.10
N LEU A 218 13.17 -3.74 0.37
CA LEU A 218 12.95 -3.96 1.80
C LEU A 218 14.26 -4.17 2.56
N THR A 219 15.25 -4.81 1.93
CA THR A 219 16.46 -5.28 2.62
C THR A 219 17.73 -4.49 2.37
N GLY A 220 17.73 -3.61 1.36
CA GLY A 220 18.94 -2.95 0.88
C GLY A 220 19.95 -3.88 0.21
N GLN A 221 19.67 -5.19 0.11
CA GLN A 221 20.57 -6.15 -0.51
C GLN A 221 20.38 -6.19 -2.03
N ASN A 222 21.42 -6.57 -2.77
CA ASN A 222 21.37 -6.73 -4.22
C ASN A 222 21.53 -8.20 -4.65
N LEU A 223 20.80 -9.10 -3.98
CA LEU A 223 20.77 -10.52 -4.34
C LEU A 223 19.79 -10.76 -5.48
N ARG A 224 20.07 -11.75 -6.33
CA ARG A 224 19.26 -12.05 -7.51
C ARG A 224 18.77 -13.50 -7.53
N GLN A 225 19.48 -14.42 -6.88
CA GLN A 225 19.12 -15.83 -6.92
C GLN A 225 18.20 -16.22 -5.75
N PRO A 226 17.16 -17.04 -5.98
CA PRO A 226 16.28 -17.52 -4.90
C PRO A 226 17.04 -18.16 -3.74
N LEU A 227 18.05 -18.99 -4.02
CA LEU A 227 18.84 -19.66 -2.99
C LEU A 227 19.65 -18.68 -2.13
N GLU A 228 20.17 -17.60 -2.73
CA GLU A 228 20.88 -16.55 -2.01
C GLU A 228 19.95 -15.85 -1.01
N TRP A 229 18.71 -15.58 -1.43
CA TRP A 229 17.70 -14.99 -0.55
C TRP A 229 17.33 -15.90 0.63
N THR A 230 17.11 -17.20 0.39
CA THR A 230 16.84 -18.16 1.46
C THR A 230 18.01 -18.22 2.46
N LYS A 231 19.26 -18.28 1.96
CA LYS A 231 20.44 -18.27 2.81
C LYS A 231 20.52 -16.98 3.64
N TRP A 232 20.46 -15.83 2.97
CA TRP A 232 20.52 -14.52 3.63
C TRP A 232 19.44 -14.36 4.68
N TRP A 233 18.20 -14.78 4.39
CA TRP A 233 17.10 -14.70 5.36
C TRP A 233 17.34 -15.57 6.58
N ASN A 234 17.87 -16.78 6.41
CA ASN A 234 18.18 -17.66 7.55
C ASN A 234 19.24 -17.05 8.48
N ASP A 235 20.23 -16.37 7.92
CA ASP A 235 21.29 -15.71 8.66
C ASP A 235 20.79 -14.41 9.35
N ASN A 236 19.86 -13.68 8.73
CA ASN A 236 19.49 -12.31 9.16
C ASN A 236 18.09 -12.19 9.81
N LYS A 237 17.22 -13.21 9.74
CA LYS A 237 15.84 -13.12 10.29
C LYS A 237 15.79 -12.77 11.78
N LYS A 238 16.85 -13.07 12.54
CA LYS A 238 17.00 -12.72 13.96
C LYS A 238 17.85 -11.47 14.23
N ALA A 239 18.50 -10.89 13.22
CA ALA A 239 19.34 -9.70 13.38
C ALA A 239 18.55 -8.49 13.89
N THR A 240 19.18 -7.61 14.65
CA THR A 240 18.53 -6.40 15.17
C THR A 240 18.54 -5.22 14.19
N ASP A 241 19.21 -5.38 13.06
CA ASP A 241 19.40 -4.41 11.98
C ASP A 241 19.61 -5.11 10.63
N TRP A 242 19.22 -4.43 9.54
CA TRP A 242 19.48 -4.74 8.14
C TRP A 242 19.05 -3.57 7.25
#